data_AF-A0A645DU68-F1
#
_entry.id   AF-A0A645DU68-F1
#
_cell.length_a   1.000
_cell.length_b   1.000
_cell.length_c   1.000
_cell.angle_alpha   90.00
_cell.angle_beta   90.00
_cell.angle_gamma   90.00
#
_symmetry.space_group_name_H-M   'P 1'
#
loop_
_entity.id
_entity.type
_entity.pdbx_description
1 polymer ?
#
loop_
_entity_poly.entity_id
_entity_poly.type
_entity_poly.pdbx_seq_one_letter_code
_entity_poly.pdbx_strand_id
1 'polypeptide(L)'
;MLISVGATEVGPALLVVIVPLVIVPFIFATQVAHFGLREKIVPSFKLQMRFFFAYFSLPFRGVYSFLKSFLFSLLTFAVMSSVFSIFANIICANIFVNFTDVQNQVITLVNSGNTTDLVQLISDNSVMLMVYMDLATLPALFLAIFLFILMISYNSLQVYLRIRVPNLNHGYARYVYNYAKASIYGKIMSAYWGLNFPLFILFALGFTGGIGVGLLFTVEYTYLATLGVAGSILLMMFFLPFYFSNMESIYLAYEDTFKTASKKATDDIINHFEREVDSLKQRRDTENDKNNDENK
;
A
#
# COMPACT_ATOMS: atom_id res chain seq x y z
N MET A 1 -26.35 16.72 7.14
CA MET A 1 -25.58 16.43 8.37
C MET A 1 -25.01 15.01 8.43
N LEU A 2 -25.76 13.94 8.12
CA LEU A 2 -25.24 12.55 8.17
C LEU A 2 -24.30 12.16 7.02
N ILE A 3 -24.30 12.89 5.90
CA ILE A 3 -23.48 12.55 4.72
C ILE A 3 -22.08 13.19 4.79
N SER A 4 -21.91 14.29 5.54
CA SER A 4 -20.65 15.06 5.59
C SER A 4 -19.68 14.65 6.70
N VAL A 5 -20.16 14.02 7.78
CA VAL A 5 -19.30 13.25 8.71
C VAL A 5 -18.79 11.97 8.02
N GLY A 6 -19.55 11.52 7.01
CA GLY A 6 -19.19 10.42 6.12
C GLY A 6 -17.81 10.61 5.51
N ALA A 7 -17.57 11.57 4.61
CA ALA A 7 -16.32 11.59 3.84
C ALA A 7 -15.01 11.62 4.68
N THR A 8 -15.00 12.32 5.82
CA THR A 8 -13.82 12.49 6.69
C THR A 8 -13.57 11.31 7.64
N GLU A 9 -14.61 10.63 8.16
CA GLU A 9 -14.46 9.40 8.96
C GLU A 9 -14.47 8.12 8.10
N VAL A 10 -15.11 8.18 6.92
CA VAL A 10 -15.21 7.09 5.95
C VAL A 10 -13.91 6.94 5.18
N GLY A 11 -13.03 7.94 5.08
CA GLY A 11 -11.69 7.75 4.49
C GLY A 11 -10.88 6.65 5.19
N PRO A 12 -10.64 6.76 6.51
CA PRO A 12 -10.06 5.69 7.33
C PRO A 12 -10.90 4.40 7.31
N ALA A 13 -12.24 4.48 7.38
CA ALA A 13 -13.08 3.29 7.37
C ALA A 13 -13.08 2.55 6.00
N LEU A 14 -12.97 3.26 4.89
CA LEU A 14 -12.78 2.73 3.53
C LEU A 14 -11.44 2.01 3.42
N LEU A 15 -10.38 2.60 3.98
CA LEU A 15 -9.07 1.96 4.12
C LEU A 15 -9.14 0.69 4.99
N VAL A 16 -10.01 0.66 6.00
CA VAL A 16 -10.16 -0.48 6.92
C VAL A 16 -11.05 -1.60 6.36
N VAL A 17 -12.07 -1.27 5.55
CA VAL A 17 -13.07 -2.26 5.08
C VAL A 17 -12.87 -2.64 3.63
N ILE A 18 -12.85 -1.67 2.70
CA ILE A 18 -12.80 -1.96 1.25
C ILE A 18 -11.45 -2.55 0.86
N VAL A 19 -10.38 -2.03 1.44
CA VAL A 19 -9.03 -2.44 1.07
C VAL A 19 -8.76 -3.92 1.42
N PRO A 20 -8.97 -4.41 2.65
CA PRO A 20 -8.80 -5.84 2.95
C PRO A 20 -9.82 -6.76 2.31
N LEU A 21 -11.08 -6.33 2.11
CA LEU A 21 -12.14 -7.22 1.63
C LEU A 21 -12.25 -7.29 0.10
N VAL A 22 -11.87 -6.22 -0.60
CA VAL A 22 -12.04 -6.12 -2.06
C VAL A 22 -10.68 -6.02 -2.74
N ILE A 23 -9.87 -5.02 -2.37
CA ILE A 23 -8.63 -4.72 -3.10
C ILE A 23 -7.58 -5.82 -2.91
N VAL A 24 -7.37 -6.30 -1.68
CA VAL A 24 -6.35 -7.33 -1.41
C VAL A 24 -6.69 -8.66 -2.09
N PRO A 25 -7.88 -9.26 -1.94
CA PRO A 25 -8.26 -10.47 -2.67
C PRO A 25 -8.13 -10.31 -4.18
N PHE A 26 -8.49 -9.13 -4.71
CA PHE A 26 -8.39 -8.84 -6.13
C PHE A 26 -6.93 -8.79 -6.62
N ILE A 27 -6.02 -8.13 -5.91
CA ILE A 27 -4.59 -8.13 -6.23
C ILE A 27 -4.01 -9.55 -6.23
N PHE A 28 -4.37 -10.36 -5.23
CA PHE A 28 -3.95 -11.77 -5.18
C PHE A 28 -4.53 -12.57 -6.35
N ALA A 29 -5.79 -12.36 -6.71
CA ALA A 29 -6.41 -13.01 -7.86
C ALA A 29 -5.68 -12.65 -9.16
N THR A 30 -5.28 -11.37 -9.36
CA THR A 30 -4.52 -10.93 -10.53
C THR A 30 -3.15 -11.59 -10.60
N GLN A 31 -2.43 -11.67 -9.48
CA GLN A 31 -1.12 -12.34 -9.43
C GLN A 31 -1.21 -13.84 -9.71
N VAL A 32 -2.22 -14.50 -9.17
CA VAL A 32 -2.45 -15.94 -9.39
C VAL A 32 -2.91 -16.21 -10.82
N ALA A 33 -3.78 -15.36 -11.38
CA ALA A 33 -4.19 -15.45 -12.78
C ALA A 33 -2.98 -15.32 -13.71
N HIS A 34 -2.08 -14.37 -13.42
CA HIS A 34 -0.85 -14.20 -14.18
C HIS A 34 0.10 -15.41 -14.04
N PHE A 35 0.36 -15.86 -12.82
CA PHE A 35 1.16 -17.07 -12.58
C PHE A 35 0.56 -18.29 -13.29
N GLY A 36 -0.77 -18.43 -13.25
CA GLY A 36 -1.51 -19.51 -13.91
C GLY A 36 -1.38 -19.47 -15.44
N LEU A 37 -1.53 -18.28 -16.05
CA LEU A 37 -1.36 -18.11 -17.51
C LEU A 37 0.06 -18.51 -17.96
N ARG A 38 1.09 -18.14 -17.20
CA ARG A 38 2.48 -18.43 -17.55
C ARG A 38 2.85 -19.90 -17.39
N GLU A 39 2.43 -20.53 -16.31
CA GLU A 39 2.69 -21.95 -16.04
C GLU A 39 1.69 -22.88 -16.76
N LYS A 40 0.82 -22.32 -17.64
CA LYS A 40 -0.29 -23.02 -18.32
C LYS A 40 -1.23 -23.76 -17.35
N ILE A 41 -1.34 -23.26 -16.12
CA ILE A 41 -2.25 -23.76 -15.10
C ILE A 41 -3.58 -23.03 -15.26
N VAL A 42 -4.66 -23.77 -15.46
CA VAL A 42 -6.00 -23.18 -15.58
C VAL A 42 -6.32 -22.41 -14.29
N PRO A 43 -6.59 -21.10 -14.38
CA PRO A 43 -6.96 -20.32 -13.21
C PRO A 43 -8.28 -20.88 -12.66
N SER A 44 -8.25 -21.33 -11.41
CA SER A 44 -9.44 -21.77 -10.70
C SER A 44 -9.57 -21.00 -9.39
N PHE A 45 -10.80 -20.75 -8.97
CA PHE A 45 -11.07 -20.10 -7.69
C PHE A 45 -10.45 -20.85 -6.51
N LYS A 46 -10.44 -22.19 -6.56
CA LYS A 46 -9.80 -23.04 -5.55
C LYS A 46 -8.29 -22.79 -5.46
N LEU A 47 -7.62 -22.59 -6.59
CA LEU A 47 -6.19 -22.27 -6.63
C LEU A 47 -5.94 -20.86 -6.08
N GLN A 48 -6.74 -19.88 -6.49
CA GLN A 48 -6.68 -18.49 -5.98
C GLN A 48 -6.87 -18.42 -4.45
N MET A 49 -7.86 -19.13 -3.91
CA MET A 49 -8.09 -19.17 -2.47
C MET A 49 -6.96 -19.88 -1.72
N ARG A 50 -6.41 -20.98 -2.27
CA ARG A 50 -5.21 -21.61 -1.70
C ARG A 50 -4.04 -20.64 -1.64
N PHE A 51 -3.86 -19.81 -2.67
CA PHE A 51 -2.83 -18.78 -2.72
C PHE A 51 -3.03 -17.65 -1.71
N PHE A 52 -4.26 -17.17 -1.61
CA PHE A 52 -4.65 -16.17 -0.63
C PHE A 52 -4.40 -16.67 0.80
N PHE A 53 -4.89 -17.86 1.16
CA PHE A 53 -4.63 -18.45 2.48
C PHE A 53 -3.14 -18.76 2.67
N ALA A 54 -2.43 -19.07 1.59
CA ALA A 54 -1.01 -19.33 1.68
C ALA A 54 -0.20 -18.09 2.09
N TYR A 55 -0.63 -16.89 1.66
CA TYR A 55 -0.02 -15.63 2.07
C TYR A 55 -0.14 -15.39 3.58
N PHE A 56 -1.29 -15.69 4.18
CA PHE A 56 -1.55 -15.44 5.60
C PHE A 56 -0.99 -16.49 6.56
N SER A 57 -0.35 -17.53 6.05
CA SER A 57 0.24 -18.59 6.90
C SER A 57 1.49 -18.16 7.67
N LEU A 58 1.78 -18.91 8.74
CA LEU A 58 2.88 -18.70 9.70
C LEU A 58 4.29 -18.42 9.13
N PRO A 59 4.83 -19.14 8.11
CA PRO A 59 6.23 -18.97 7.69
C PRO A 59 6.57 -17.55 7.20
N PHE A 60 5.60 -16.82 6.66
CA PHE A 60 5.84 -15.51 6.05
C PHE A 60 5.16 -14.34 6.78
N ARG A 61 4.41 -14.64 7.86
CA ARG A 61 3.69 -13.65 8.68
C ARG A 61 2.90 -12.64 7.83
N GLY A 62 2.14 -13.11 6.84
CA GLY A 62 1.38 -12.24 5.93
C GLY A 62 0.44 -11.26 6.64
N VAL A 63 -0.15 -11.66 7.77
CA VAL A 63 -0.95 -10.78 8.64
C VAL A 63 -0.14 -9.60 9.16
N TYR A 64 1.10 -9.83 9.61
CA TYR A 64 1.98 -8.77 10.10
C TYR A 64 2.41 -7.83 8.97
N SER A 65 2.74 -8.39 7.80
CA SER A 65 3.09 -7.61 6.61
C SER A 65 1.91 -6.73 6.15
N PHE A 66 0.69 -7.28 6.17
CA PHE A 66 -0.54 -6.54 5.89
C PHE A 66 -0.74 -5.40 6.90
N LEU A 67 -0.67 -5.69 8.21
CA LEU A 67 -0.85 -4.70 9.26
C LEU A 67 0.21 -3.59 9.17
N LYS A 68 1.46 -3.94 8.89
CA LYS A 68 2.54 -2.97 8.67
C LYS A 68 2.25 -2.08 7.45
N SER A 69 1.81 -2.66 6.34
CA SER A 69 1.41 -1.89 5.14
C SER A 69 0.23 -0.95 5.43
N PHE A 70 -0.74 -1.41 6.22
CA PHE A 70 -1.87 -0.61 6.66
C PHE A 70 -1.42 0.57 7.53
N LEU A 71 -0.62 0.33 8.56
CA LEU A 71 -0.10 1.40 9.43
C LEU A 71 0.74 2.41 8.65
N PHE A 72 1.53 1.94 7.67
CA PHE A 72 2.31 2.83 6.82
C PHE A 72 1.44 3.68 5.90
N SER A 73 0.36 3.11 5.37
CA SER A 73 -0.65 3.83 4.59
C SER A 73 -1.40 4.86 5.44
N LEU A 74 -1.80 4.50 6.67
CA LEU A 74 -2.42 5.41 7.62
C LEU A 74 -1.50 6.58 7.98
N LEU A 75 -0.22 6.30 8.24
CA LEU A 75 0.79 7.33 8.48
C LEU A 75 0.95 8.24 7.26
N THR A 76 0.96 7.66 6.05
CA THR A 76 1.03 8.43 4.81
C THR A 76 -0.19 9.31 4.63
N PHE A 77 -1.39 8.81 4.94
CA PHE A 77 -2.61 9.60 4.94
C PHE A 77 -2.49 10.81 5.88
N ALA A 78 -2.07 10.61 7.12
CA ALA A 78 -1.94 11.69 8.11
C ALA A 78 -0.90 12.75 7.69
N VAL A 79 0.24 12.31 7.15
CA VAL A 79 1.29 13.23 6.66
C VAL A 79 0.81 13.99 5.43
N MET A 80 0.25 13.28 4.45
CA MET A 80 -0.20 13.89 3.19
C MET A 80 -1.42 14.77 3.38
N SER A 81 -2.35 14.42 4.27
CA SER A 81 -3.50 15.28 4.60
C SER A 81 -3.02 16.60 5.19
N SER A 82 -1.99 16.57 6.04
CA SER A 82 -1.38 17.79 6.58
C SER A 82 -0.74 18.66 5.50
N VAL A 83 -0.05 18.05 4.53
CA VAL A 83 0.53 18.76 3.38
C VAL A 83 -0.57 19.36 2.49
N PHE A 84 -1.59 18.57 2.14
CA PHE A 84 -2.70 19.06 1.32
C PHE A 84 -3.56 20.09 2.05
N SER A 85 -3.66 20.04 3.38
CA SER A 85 -4.31 21.08 4.19
C SER A 85 -3.67 22.45 4.00
N ILE A 86 -2.35 22.54 3.77
CA ILE A 86 -1.66 23.81 3.48
C ILE A 86 -2.12 24.35 2.12
N PHE A 87 -2.14 23.49 1.09
CA PHE A 87 -2.62 23.88 -0.25
C PHE A 87 -4.11 24.23 -0.25
N ALA A 88 -4.93 23.44 0.44
CA ALA A 88 -6.35 23.70 0.60
C ALA A 88 -6.61 25.02 1.33
N ASN A 89 -5.76 25.39 2.29
CA ASN A 89 -5.85 26.69 2.97
C ASN A 89 -5.63 27.84 1.98
N ILE A 90 -4.57 27.78 1.18
CA ILE A 90 -4.28 28.79 0.14
C ILE A 90 -5.46 28.92 -0.83
N ILE A 91 -6.02 27.79 -1.29
CA ILE A 91 -7.14 27.80 -2.24
C ILE A 91 -8.40 28.39 -1.59
N CYS A 92 -8.79 27.91 -0.40
CA CYS A 92 -10.01 28.34 0.27
C CYS A 92 -9.94 29.81 0.72
N ALA A 93 -8.78 30.30 1.14
CA ALA A 93 -8.58 31.71 1.48
C ALA A 93 -8.78 32.65 0.27
N ASN A 94 -8.56 32.17 -0.96
CA ASN A 94 -8.79 32.95 -2.18
C ASN A 94 -10.21 32.81 -2.74
N ILE A 95 -10.91 31.72 -2.42
CA ILE A 95 -12.28 31.45 -2.91
C ILE A 95 -13.34 32.02 -1.96
N PHE A 96 -13.11 31.92 -0.64
CA PHE A 96 -14.08 32.27 0.38
C PHE A 96 -13.60 33.46 1.20
N VAL A 97 -14.35 34.57 1.13
CA VAL A 97 -13.99 35.87 1.74
C VAL A 97 -13.80 35.78 3.27
N ASN A 98 -14.61 34.96 3.96
CA ASN A 98 -14.60 34.87 5.42
C ASN A 98 -13.77 33.69 5.96
N PHE A 99 -13.04 32.97 5.10
CA PHE A 99 -12.39 31.72 5.49
C PHE A 99 -11.35 31.90 6.60
N THR A 100 -10.52 32.93 6.50
CA THR A 100 -9.48 33.24 7.49
C THR A 100 -10.09 33.63 8.83
N ASP A 101 -11.21 34.37 8.83
CA ASP A 101 -11.90 34.77 10.05
C ASP A 101 -12.53 33.57 10.77
N VAL A 102 -13.16 32.68 10.02
CA VAL A 102 -13.72 31.43 10.56
C VAL A 102 -12.62 30.53 11.13
N GLN A 103 -11.45 30.43 10.48
CA GLN A 103 -10.32 29.69 11.03
C GLN A 103 -9.82 30.27 12.36
N ASN A 104 -9.66 31.59 12.45
CA ASN A 104 -9.23 32.25 13.67
C ASN A 104 -10.24 32.03 14.80
N GLN A 105 -11.54 32.12 14.51
CA GLN A 105 -12.60 31.85 15.48
C GLN A 105 -12.60 30.38 15.95
N VAL A 106 -12.37 29.42 15.05
CA VAL A 106 -12.23 28.00 15.42
C VAL A 106 -11.06 27.81 16.39
N ILE A 107 -9.89 28.41 16.12
CA ILE A 107 -8.72 28.32 17.01
C ILE A 107 -9.05 28.91 18.39
N THR A 108 -9.71 30.07 18.44
CA THR A 108 -10.10 30.71 19.70
C THR A 108 -11.09 29.85 20.48
N LEU A 109 -12.09 29.25 19.82
CA LEU A 109 -13.11 28.41 20.46
C LEU A 109 -12.57 27.06 20.94
N VAL A 110 -11.63 26.47 20.21
CA VAL A 110 -10.91 25.26 20.64
C VAL A 110 -10.07 25.56 21.89
N ASN A 111 -9.36 26.69 21.90
CA ASN A 111 -8.53 27.08 23.04
C ASN A 111 -9.34 27.50 24.28
N SER A 112 -10.56 28.01 24.09
CA SER A 112 -11.45 28.38 25.19
C SER A 112 -12.31 27.22 25.71
N GLY A 113 -12.30 26.07 25.04
CA GLY A 113 -13.07 24.88 25.43
C GLY A 113 -14.58 25.01 25.25
N ASN A 114 -15.06 26.04 24.54
CA ASN A 114 -16.48 26.28 24.33
C ASN A 114 -17.01 25.46 23.14
N THR A 115 -17.42 24.22 23.45
CA THR A 115 -17.84 23.23 22.45
C THR A 115 -19.16 23.57 21.75
N THR A 116 -20.09 24.26 22.42
CA THR A 116 -21.40 24.62 21.85
C THR A 116 -21.26 25.64 20.74
N ASP A 117 -20.49 26.71 20.97
CA ASP A 117 -20.25 27.76 19.98
C ASP A 117 -19.38 27.25 18.83
N LEU A 118 -18.49 26.30 19.11
CA LEU A 118 -17.70 25.62 18.08
C LEU A 118 -18.59 24.81 17.12
N VAL A 119 -19.54 24.03 17.66
CA VAL A 119 -20.48 23.25 16.84
C VAL A 119 -21.38 24.16 16.01
N GLN A 120 -21.85 25.27 16.60
CA GLN A 120 -22.67 26.25 15.90
C GLN A 120 -21.89 26.90 14.74
N LEU A 121 -20.65 27.34 15.00
CA LEU A 121 -19.78 27.93 13.98
C LEU A 121 -19.50 26.96 12.81
N ILE A 122 -19.28 25.68 13.13
CA ILE A 122 -19.07 24.63 12.12
C ILE A 122 -20.35 24.39 11.31
N SER A 123 -21.52 24.40 11.94
CA SER A 123 -22.80 24.23 11.25
C SER A 123 -23.07 25.37 10.27
N ASP A 124 -22.84 26.60 10.71
CA ASP A 124 -23.11 27.83 9.94
C ASP A 124 -22.15 27.99 8.75
N ASN A 125 -20.95 27.40 8.84
CA ASN A 125 -19.92 27.43 7.79
C ASN A 125 -19.66 26.07 7.14
N SER A 126 -20.60 25.14 7.30
CA SER A 126 -20.41 23.71 6.96
C SER A 126 -19.97 23.45 5.53
N VAL A 127 -20.51 24.19 4.56
CA VAL A 127 -20.17 24.04 3.13
C VAL A 127 -18.72 24.40 2.84
N MET A 128 -18.25 25.53 3.37
CA MET A 128 -16.88 26.01 3.18
C MET A 128 -15.87 25.08 3.84
N LEU A 129 -16.17 24.65 5.07
CA LEU A 129 -15.32 23.72 5.81
C LEU A 129 -15.29 22.33 5.15
N MET A 130 -16.41 21.89 4.56
CA MET A 130 -16.47 20.63 3.83
C MET A 130 -15.58 20.66 2.59
N VAL A 131 -15.67 21.71 1.76
CA VAL A 131 -14.79 21.87 0.59
C VAL A 131 -13.32 21.87 1.00
N TYR A 132 -12.98 22.58 2.09
CA TYR A 132 -11.62 22.55 2.64
C TYR A 132 -11.16 21.15 3.04
N MET A 133 -11.98 20.42 3.78
CA MET A 133 -11.66 19.06 4.24
C MET A 133 -11.55 18.08 3.07
N ASP A 134 -12.39 18.19 2.05
CA ASP A 134 -12.36 17.33 0.88
C ASP A 134 -11.09 17.56 0.05
N LEU A 135 -10.70 18.82 -0.16
CA LEU A 135 -9.45 19.18 -0.85
C LEU A 135 -8.20 18.68 -0.10
N ALA A 136 -8.24 18.64 1.23
CA ALA A 136 -7.15 18.14 2.05
C ALA A 136 -7.09 16.60 2.12
N THR A 137 -8.24 15.94 2.26
CA THR A 137 -8.30 14.51 2.61
C THR A 137 -8.40 13.58 1.41
N LEU A 138 -9.10 13.96 0.32
CA LEU A 138 -9.30 13.07 -0.82
C LEU A 138 -8.00 12.77 -1.59
N PRO A 139 -7.14 13.77 -1.91
CA PRO A 139 -5.85 13.48 -2.54
C PRO A 139 -4.91 12.68 -1.63
N ALA A 140 -4.95 12.95 -0.31
CA ALA A 140 -4.20 12.19 0.68
C ALA A 140 -4.64 10.73 0.74
N LEU A 141 -5.96 10.50 0.72
CA LEU A 141 -6.56 9.15 0.71
C LEU A 141 -6.15 8.39 -0.55
N PHE A 142 -6.20 9.04 -1.71
CA PHE A 142 -5.75 8.45 -2.96
C PHE A 142 -4.28 8.00 -2.89
N LEU A 143 -3.37 8.85 -2.40
CA LEU A 143 -1.95 8.46 -2.20
C LEU A 143 -1.79 7.33 -1.19
N ALA A 144 -2.54 7.35 -0.09
CA ALA A 144 -2.49 6.33 0.94
C ALA A 144 -2.93 4.96 0.41
N ILE A 145 -4.03 4.90 -0.34
CA ILE A 145 -4.52 3.69 -1.00
C ILE A 145 -3.50 3.20 -2.03
N PHE A 146 -2.96 4.10 -2.84
CA PHE A 146 -2.01 3.75 -3.88
C PHE A 146 -0.71 3.15 -3.32
N LEU A 147 -0.19 3.72 -2.23
CA LEU A 147 0.97 3.22 -1.51
C LEU A 147 0.66 1.91 -0.78
N PHE A 148 -0.54 1.74 -0.26
CA PHE A 148 -0.97 0.49 0.34
C PHE A 148 -0.95 -0.65 -0.69
N ILE A 149 -1.53 -0.41 -1.87
CA ILE A 149 -1.56 -1.36 -2.98
C ILE A 149 -0.14 -1.77 -3.39
N LEU A 150 0.76 -0.80 -3.50
CA LEU A 150 2.18 -1.05 -3.77
C LEU A 150 2.81 -1.97 -2.72
N MET A 151 2.63 -1.65 -1.44
CA MET A 151 3.25 -2.41 -0.36
C MET A 151 2.69 -3.83 -0.25
N ILE A 152 1.39 -4.03 -0.45
CA ILE A 152 0.80 -5.38 -0.52
C ILE A 152 1.30 -6.14 -1.75
N SER A 153 1.31 -5.50 -2.92
CA SER A 153 1.81 -6.06 -4.17
C SER A 153 3.27 -6.49 -4.08
N TYR A 154 4.07 -5.74 -3.32
CA TYR A 154 5.46 -6.06 -3.05
C TYR A 154 5.61 -7.19 -2.03
N ASN A 155 4.79 -7.19 -0.98
CA ASN A 155 4.80 -8.24 0.04
C ASN A 155 4.33 -9.58 -0.52
N SER A 156 3.39 -9.60 -1.45
CA SER A 156 2.81 -10.81 -2.01
C SER A 156 3.78 -11.64 -2.88
N LEU A 157 4.91 -11.07 -3.32
CA LEU A 157 6.00 -11.82 -3.96
C LEU A 157 6.51 -13.01 -3.11
N GLN A 158 6.24 -13.01 -1.80
CA GLN A 158 6.53 -14.15 -0.92
C GLN A 158 5.80 -15.43 -1.33
N VAL A 159 4.63 -15.30 -1.97
CA VAL A 159 3.83 -16.43 -2.45
C VAL A 159 4.60 -17.23 -3.50
N TYR A 160 5.37 -16.53 -4.35
CA TYR A 160 6.17 -17.16 -5.38
C TYR A 160 7.25 -18.10 -4.80
N LEU A 161 7.96 -17.67 -3.74
CA LEU A 161 8.93 -18.52 -3.04
C LEU A 161 8.27 -19.77 -2.44
N ARG A 162 7.06 -19.61 -1.89
CA ARG A 162 6.35 -20.74 -1.27
C ARG A 162 5.92 -21.82 -2.26
N ILE A 163 5.50 -21.43 -3.46
CA ILE A 163 5.14 -22.40 -4.52
C ILE A 163 6.34 -23.24 -4.88
N ARG A 164 7.49 -22.57 -5.06
CA ARG A 164 8.68 -23.21 -5.60
C ARG A 164 9.47 -23.96 -4.54
N VAL A 165 9.31 -23.64 -3.26
CA VAL A 165 10.01 -24.31 -2.17
C VAL A 165 9.07 -24.65 -1.01
N PRO A 166 8.18 -25.63 -1.18
CA PRO A 166 7.10 -25.92 -0.23
C PRO A 166 7.57 -26.47 1.14
N ASN A 167 8.83 -26.92 1.26
CA ASN A 167 9.34 -27.65 2.43
C ASN A 167 10.55 -27.01 3.12
N LEU A 168 10.78 -25.70 2.94
CA LEU A 168 11.93 -25.04 3.56
C LEU A 168 11.65 -24.68 5.04
N ASN A 169 12.64 -24.85 5.92
CA ASN A 169 12.55 -24.41 7.32
C ASN A 169 12.25 -22.89 7.36
N HIS A 170 11.29 -22.51 8.21
CA HIS A 170 10.73 -21.16 8.30
C HIS A 170 11.79 -20.06 8.48
N GLY A 171 12.86 -20.33 9.23
CA GLY A 171 13.95 -19.36 9.45
C GLY A 171 14.70 -19.01 8.16
N TYR A 172 15.12 -20.04 7.42
CA TYR A 172 15.84 -19.88 6.16
C TYR A 172 14.95 -19.32 5.05
N ALA A 173 13.68 -19.74 4.98
CA ALA A 173 12.73 -19.21 4.01
C ALA A 173 12.55 -17.71 4.17
N ARG A 174 12.50 -17.24 5.43
CA ARG A 174 12.37 -15.82 5.76
C ARG A 174 13.64 -15.03 5.46
N TYR A 175 14.82 -15.61 5.71
CA TYR A 175 16.09 -14.98 5.36
C TYR A 175 16.22 -14.78 3.85
N VAL A 176 16.02 -15.85 3.06
CA VAL A 176 16.08 -15.82 1.60
C VAL A 176 15.09 -14.80 1.04
N TYR A 177 13.84 -14.81 1.55
CA TYR A 177 12.84 -13.83 1.16
C TYR A 177 13.26 -12.40 1.45
N ASN A 178 13.69 -12.09 2.68
CA ASN A 178 14.06 -10.73 3.06
C ASN A 178 15.29 -10.22 2.28
N TYR A 179 16.25 -11.10 1.99
CA TYR A 179 17.43 -10.77 1.18
C TYR A 179 17.03 -10.46 -0.27
N ALA A 180 16.27 -11.36 -0.90
CA ALA A 180 15.80 -11.18 -2.27
C ALA A 180 14.86 -9.99 -2.41
N LYS A 181 14.08 -9.70 -1.36
CA LYS A 181 13.21 -8.52 -1.26
C LYS A 181 14.03 -7.23 -1.20
N ALA A 182 15.00 -7.14 -0.27
CA ALA A 182 15.80 -5.93 -0.11
C ALA A 182 16.57 -5.54 -1.40
N SER A 183 17.02 -6.51 -2.19
CA SER A 183 17.76 -6.27 -3.42
C SER A 183 16.92 -5.71 -4.58
N ILE A 184 15.60 -5.92 -4.56
CA ILE A 184 14.67 -5.44 -5.61
C ILE A 184 13.85 -4.23 -5.20
N TYR A 185 13.84 -3.85 -3.91
CA TYR A 185 12.98 -2.80 -3.36
C TYR A 185 13.03 -1.49 -4.16
N GLY A 186 14.23 -0.92 -4.31
CA GLY A 186 14.39 0.39 -4.97
C GLY A 186 13.99 0.35 -6.45
N LYS A 187 14.22 -0.77 -7.12
CA LYS A 187 13.88 -0.95 -8.54
C LYS A 187 12.37 -1.07 -8.73
N ILE A 188 11.70 -1.90 -7.92
CA ILE A 188 10.24 -2.02 -7.94
C ILE A 188 9.59 -0.69 -7.61
N MET A 189 10.08 0.03 -6.60
CA MET A 189 9.55 1.34 -6.21
C MET A 189 9.65 2.32 -7.39
N SER A 190 10.84 2.44 -8.00
CA SER A 190 11.06 3.34 -9.13
C SER A 190 10.19 2.98 -10.34
N ALA A 191 10.10 1.70 -10.71
CA ALA A 191 9.28 1.25 -11.83
C ALA A 191 7.78 1.43 -11.57
N TYR A 192 7.32 1.16 -10.34
CA TYR A 192 5.91 1.34 -9.98
C TYR A 192 5.48 2.80 -10.05
N TRP A 193 6.30 3.71 -9.51
CA TRP A 193 6.02 5.15 -9.61
C TRP A 193 6.16 5.66 -11.05
N GLY A 194 7.15 5.20 -11.81
CA GLY A 194 7.36 5.61 -13.19
C GLY A 194 6.23 5.18 -14.13
N LEU A 195 5.82 3.91 -14.07
CA LEU A 195 4.79 3.35 -14.96
C LEU A 195 3.38 3.82 -14.60
N ASN A 196 3.11 4.06 -13.32
CA ASN A 196 1.79 4.51 -12.86
C ASN A 196 1.70 6.03 -12.66
N PHE A 197 2.76 6.78 -12.98
CA PHE A 197 2.73 8.24 -12.96
C PHE A 197 1.54 8.84 -13.75
N PRO A 198 1.15 8.32 -14.93
CA PRO A 198 -0.01 8.84 -15.66
C PRO A 198 -1.33 8.74 -14.88
N LEU A 199 -1.45 7.78 -13.96
CA LEU A 199 -2.63 7.63 -13.11
C LEU A 199 -2.81 8.85 -12.18
N PHE A 200 -1.72 9.43 -11.70
CA PHE A 200 -1.74 10.68 -10.92
C PHE A 200 -2.18 11.89 -11.74
N ILE A 201 -1.67 11.98 -12.97
CA ILE A 201 -2.07 13.05 -13.89
C ILE A 201 -3.57 12.95 -14.19
N LEU A 202 -4.05 11.75 -14.51
CA LEU A 202 -5.48 11.52 -14.79
C LEU A 202 -6.34 11.77 -13.56
N PHE A 203 -5.88 11.39 -12.36
CA PHE A 203 -6.57 11.73 -11.12
C PHE A 203 -6.70 13.24 -10.95
N ALA A 204 -5.60 13.99 -11.09
CA ALA A 204 -5.57 15.44 -10.91
C ALA A 204 -6.40 16.18 -11.98
N LEU A 205 -6.27 15.79 -13.24
CA LEU A 205 -7.05 16.36 -14.36
C LEU A 205 -8.53 16.04 -14.21
N GLY A 206 -8.86 14.82 -13.79
CA GLY A 206 -10.25 14.42 -13.58
C GLY A 206 -10.87 15.10 -12.37
N PHE A 207 -10.06 15.34 -11.32
CA PHE A 207 -10.51 16.02 -10.11
C PHE A 207 -10.83 17.49 -10.40
N THR A 208 -9.86 18.18 -11.00
CA THR A 208 -9.99 19.60 -11.38
C THR A 208 -11.04 19.80 -12.47
N GLY A 209 -11.10 18.93 -13.47
CA GLY A 209 -12.13 18.92 -14.50
C GLY A 209 -13.53 18.67 -13.93
N GLY A 210 -13.66 17.71 -13.02
CA GLY A 210 -14.92 17.40 -12.33
C GLY A 210 -15.43 18.55 -11.47
N ILE A 211 -14.53 19.22 -10.73
CA ILE A 211 -14.87 20.46 -10.00
C ILE A 211 -15.28 21.57 -10.98
N GLY A 212 -14.54 21.76 -12.07
CA GLY A 212 -14.84 22.79 -13.07
C GLY A 212 -16.21 22.60 -13.72
N VAL A 213 -16.55 21.36 -14.09
CA VAL A 213 -17.89 20.99 -14.58
C VAL A 213 -18.94 21.23 -13.48
N GLY A 214 -18.65 20.85 -12.24
CA GLY A 214 -19.53 21.14 -11.11
C GLY A 214 -19.84 22.63 -10.94
N LEU A 215 -18.83 23.49 -11.06
CA LEU A 215 -19.01 24.94 -10.97
C LEU A 215 -19.84 25.52 -12.12
N LEU A 216 -19.84 24.90 -13.30
CA LEU A 216 -20.62 25.35 -14.45
C LEU A 216 -22.09 24.90 -14.39
N PHE A 217 -22.37 23.73 -13.80
CA PHE A 217 -23.70 23.12 -13.84
C PHE A 217 -24.43 23.08 -12.50
N THR A 218 -23.76 23.38 -11.38
CA THR A 218 -24.36 23.37 -10.04
C THR A 218 -24.09 24.66 -9.29
N VAL A 219 -25.13 25.22 -8.65
CA VAL A 219 -25.02 26.39 -7.76
C VAL A 219 -24.64 25.95 -6.34
N GLU A 220 -24.88 24.69 -6.00
CA GLU A 220 -24.59 24.14 -4.68
C GLU A 220 -23.17 23.60 -4.57
N TYR A 221 -22.32 24.32 -3.81
CA TYR A 221 -20.94 23.94 -3.52
C TYR A 221 -20.79 22.56 -2.84
N THR A 222 -21.88 22.05 -2.26
CA THR A 222 -21.95 20.75 -1.57
C THR A 222 -21.55 19.58 -2.47
N TYR A 223 -21.84 19.64 -3.78
CA TYR A 223 -21.60 18.53 -4.71
C TYR A 223 -20.26 18.60 -5.44
N LEU A 224 -19.49 19.69 -5.27
CA LEU A 224 -18.27 19.92 -6.04
C LEU A 224 -17.21 18.85 -5.81
N ALA A 225 -16.99 18.45 -4.56
CA ALA A 225 -16.03 17.40 -4.22
C ALA A 225 -16.46 16.04 -4.80
N THR A 226 -17.75 15.71 -4.76
CA THR A 226 -18.29 14.47 -5.33
C THR A 226 -18.11 14.45 -6.85
N LEU A 227 -18.38 15.56 -7.53
CA LEU A 227 -18.17 15.69 -8.98
C LEU A 227 -16.68 15.65 -9.35
N GLY A 228 -15.81 16.22 -8.53
CA GLY A 228 -14.35 16.08 -8.64
C GLY A 228 -13.93 14.61 -8.58
N VAL A 229 -14.35 13.87 -7.55
CA VAL A 229 -14.05 12.45 -7.41
C VAL A 229 -14.63 11.63 -8.57
N ALA A 230 -15.87 11.90 -8.99
CA ALA A 230 -16.48 11.22 -10.12
C ALA A 230 -15.69 11.45 -11.42
N GLY A 231 -15.23 12.68 -11.66
CA GLY A 231 -14.36 13.03 -12.78
C GLY A 231 -13.01 12.31 -12.73
N SER A 232 -12.36 12.25 -11.55
CA SER A 232 -11.14 11.48 -11.35
C SER A 232 -11.34 10.00 -11.64
N ILE A 233 -12.39 9.39 -11.10
CA ILE A 233 -12.68 7.97 -11.30
C ILE A 233 -12.92 7.70 -12.79
N LEU A 234 -13.70 8.55 -13.47
CA LEU A 234 -13.98 8.41 -14.90
C LEU A 234 -12.71 8.45 -15.75
N LEU A 235 -11.79 9.39 -15.49
CA LEU A 235 -10.52 9.43 -16.22
C LEU A 235 -9.59 8.26 -15.85
N MET A 236 -9.54 7.86 -14.57
CA MET A 236 -8.75 6.72 -14.13
C MET A 236 -9.25 5.39 -14.70
N MET A 237 -10.56 5.25 -14.99
CA MET A 237 -11.10 4.03 -15.61
C MET A 237 -10.44 3.71 -16.95
N PHE A 238 -10.11 4.73 -17.75
CA PHE A 238 -9.41 4.53 -19.02
C PHE A 238 -7.98 4.00 -18.83
N PHE A 239 -7.36 4.27 -17.68
CA PHE A 239 -6.02 3.79 -17.36
C PHE A 239 -6.01 2.40 -16.69
N LEU A 240 -7.16 1.95 -16.18
CA LEU A 240 -7.27 0.69 -15.44
C LEU A 240 -6.71 -0.54 -16.20
N PRO A 241 -6.95 -0.71 -17.52
CA PRO A 241 -6.33 -1.82 -18.27
C PRO A 241 -4.79 -1.74 -18.31
N PHE A 242 -4.25 -0.53 -18.47
CA PHE A 242 -2.81 -0.29 -18.50
C PHE A 242 -2.16 -0.50 -17.14
N TYR A 243 -2.86 -0.17 -16.05
CA TYR A 243 -2.41 -0.45 -14.70
C TYR A 243 -2.10 -1.94 -14.50
N PHE A 244 -2.98 -2.82 -14.95
CA PHE A 244 -2.74 -4.27 -14.84
C PHE A 244 -1.55 -4.73 -15.67
N SER A 245 -1.42 -4.24 -16.91
CA SER A 245 -0.27 -4.57 -17.77
C SER A 245 1.06 -4.03 -17.23
N ASN A 246 1.04 -2.85 -16.60
CA ASN A 246 2.19 -2.27 -15.92
C ASN A 246 2.61 -3.12 -14.72
N MET A 247 1.64 -3.53 -13.90
CA MET A 247 1.89 -4.40 -12.75
C MET A 247 2.47 -5.75 -13.18
N GLU A 248 1.91 -6.35 -14.22
CA GLU A 248 2.45 -7.56 -14.84
C GLU A 248 3.90 -7.38 -15.32
N SER A 249 4.18 -6.28 -16.04
CA SER A 249 5.52 -5.97 -16.54
C SER A 249 6.54 -5.80 -15.41
N ILE A 250 6.14 -5.14 -14.31
CA ILE A 250 6.97 -5.01 -13.11
C ILE A 250 7.26 -6.39 -12.51
N TYR A 251 6.23 -7.24 -12.33
CA TYR A 251 6.45 -8.58 -11.77
C TYR A 251 7.39 -9.40 -12.64
N LEU A 252 7.21 -9.40 -13.96
CA LEU A 252 8.07 -10.12 -14.90
C LEU A 252 9.52 -9.63 -14.87
N ALA A 253 9.74 -8.32 -14.92
CA ALA A 253 11.08 -7.74 -14.94
C ALA A 253 11.89 -8.08 -13.68
N TYR A 254 11.22 -8.20 -12.53
CA TYR A 254 11.90 -8.42 -11.25
C TYR A 254 11.86 -9.86 -10.76
N GLU A 255 11.07 -10.75 -11.39
CA GLU A 255 11.05 -12.17 -11.05
C GLU A 255 12.42 -12.83 -11.24
N ASP A 256 13.12 -12.55 -12.34
CA ASP A 256 14.43 -13.16 -12.60
C ASP A 256 15.52 -12.61 -11.68
N THR A 257 15.44 -11.32 -11.32
CA THR A 257 16.31 -10.73 -10.31
C THR A 257 16.05 -11.37 -8.94
N PHE A 258 14.77 -11.58 -8.61
CA PHE A 258 14.35 -12.22 -7.37
C PHE A 258 14.78 -13.69 -7.30
N LYS A 259 14.68 -14.45 -8.41
CA LYS A 259 15.20 -15.81 -8.53
C LYS A 259 16.70 -15.85 -8.30
N THR A 260 17.45 -14.96 -8.95
CA THR A 260 18.92 -14.92 -8.85
C THR A 260 19.36 -14.58 -7.43
N ALA A 261 18.71 -13.59 -6.80
CA ALA A 261 18.98 -13.23 -5.42
C ALA A 261 18.60 -14.35 -4.44
N SER A 262 17.49 -15.05 -4.70
CA SER A 262 17.06 -16.20 -3.90
C SER A 262 18.03 -17.38 -4.01
N LYS A 263 18.52 -17.66 -5.22
CA LYS A 263 19.54 -18.70 -5.47
C LYS A 263 20.82 -18.37 -4.72
N LYS A 264 21.33 -17.14 -4.85
CA LYS A 264 22.53 -16.69 -4.13
C LYS A 264 22.39 -16.87 -2.61
N ALA A 265 21.26 -16.44 -2.03
CA ALA A 265 21.02 -16.62 -0.61
C ALA A 265 20.91 -18.10 -0.19
N THR A 266 20.44 -18.97 -1.10
CA THR A 266 20.39 -20.42 -0.86
C THR A 266 21.80 -21.03 -0.91
N ASP A 267 22.61 -20.65 -1.90
CA ASP A 267 24.00 -21.09 -2.04
C ASP A 267 24.82 -20.66 -0.81
N ASP A 268 24.60 -19.44 -0.29
CA ASP A 268 25.24 -18.95 0.94
C ASP A 268 24.87 -19.80 2.17
N ILE A 269 23.61 -20.26 2.27
CA ILE A 269 23.16 -21.16 3.35
C ILE A 269 23.83 -22.54 3.21
N ILE A 270 23.89 -23.10 2.00
CA ILE A 270 24.52 -24.40 1.75
C ILE A 270 26.01 -24.35 2.11
N ASN A 271 26.71 -23.34 1.64
CA ASN A 271 28.13 -23.14 1.96
C ASN A 271 28.38 -22.98 3.46
N HIS A 272 27.44 -22.37 4.20
CA HIS A 272 27.54 -22.26 5.65
C HIS A 272 27.40 -23.63 6.33
N PHE A 273 26.43 -24.44 5.90
CA PHE A 273 26.23 -25.80 6.42
C PHE A 273 27.42 -26.72 6.12
N GLU A 274 27.99 -26.67 4.92
CA GLU A 274 29.16 -27.47 4.56
C GLU A 274 30.36 -27.13 5.47
N ARG A 275 30.61 -25.84 5.71
CA ARG A 275 31.65 -25.40 6.65
C ARG A 275 31.41 -25.86 8.08
N GLU A 276 30.15 -25.84 8.54
CA GLU A 276 29.79 -26.29 9.87
C GLU A 276 30.00 -27.79 10.03
N VAL A 277 29.58 -28.60 9.05
CA VAL A 277 29.81 -30.05 9.00
C VAL A 277 31.30 -30.38 8.98
N ASP A 278 32.09 -29.69 8.15
CA ASP A 278 33.53 -29.91 8.08
C ASP A 278 34.23 -29.55 9.40
N SER A 279 33.80 -28.46 10.04
CA SER A 279 34.31 -28.08 11.37
C SER A 279 33.97 -29.10 12.46
N LEU A 280 32.79 -29.71 12.39
CA LEU A 280 32.36 -30.76 13.33
C LEU A 280 33.11 -32.07 13.11
N LYS A 281 33.39 -32.44 11.85
CA LYS A 281 34.24 -33.59 11.52
C LYS A 281 35.66 -33.40 12.07
N GLN A 282 36.29 -32.25 11.79
CA GLN A 282 37.62 -31.94 12.30
C GLN A 282 37.70 -32.01 13.84
N ARG A 283 36.70 -31.48 14.55
CA ARG A 283 36.64 -31.59 16.02
C ARG A 283 36.56 -33.03 16.51
N ARG A 284 35.72 -33.85 15.87
CA ARG A 284 35.57 -35.27 16.21
C ARG A 284 36.85 -36.06 15.96
N ASP A 285 37.54 -35.79 14.85
CA ASP A 285 38.82 -36.44 14.52
C ASP A 285 39.91 -36.04 15.53
N THR A 286 39.94 -34.77 15.94
CA THR A 286 40.89 -34.27 16.97
C THR A 286 40.62 -34.85 18.35
N GLU A 287 39.35 -35.08 18.73
CA GLU A 287 38.99 -35.74 20.00
C GLU A 287 39.33 -37.23 19.99
N ASN A 288 39.15 -37.92 18.86
CA ASN A 288 39.52 -39.33 18.72
C ASN A 288 41.03 -39.54 18.78
N ASP A 289 41.82 -38.63 18.19
CA ASP A 289 43.28 -38.69 18.26
C ASP A 289 43.78 -38.48 19.70
N LYS A 290 43.20 -37.55 20.46
CA LYS A 290 43.52 -37.34 21.88
C LYS A 290 43.20 -38.57 22.75
N ASN A 291 42.05 -39.21 22.53
CA ASN A 291 41.66 -40.41 23.29
C ASN A 291 42.54 -41.63 22.97
N ASN A 292 43.15 -41.68 21.78
CA ASN A 292 44.10 -42.73 21.41
C ASN A 292 45.50 -42.51 22.01
N ASP A 293 45.90 -41.26 22.22
CA ASP A 293 47.17 -40.92 22.88
C ASP A 293 47.12 -41.08 24.41
N GLU A 294 45.96 -40.91 25.05
CA GLU A 294 45.78 -41.16 26.49
C GLU A 294 45.73 -42.66 26.87
N ASN A 295 45.51 -43.56 25.91
CA ASN A 295 45.45 -45.01 26.12
C ASN A 295 46.75 -45.76 25.76
N LYS A 296 47.84 -45.04 25.47
CA LYS A 296 49.20 -45.58 25.26
C LYS A 296 50.11 -45.27 26.44
#